data_AF-A0A7V9FJK9-F1
#
_entry.id   AF-A0A7V9FJK9-F1
#
_cell.length_a   1.000
_cell.length_b   1.000
_cell.length_c   1.000
_cell.angle_alpha   90.00
_cell.angle_beta   90.00
_cell.angle_gamma   90.00
#
_symmetry.space_group_name_H-M   'P 1'
#
loop_
_entity.id
_entity.type
_entity.pdbx_description
1 polymer ?
#
loop_
_entity_poly.entity_id
_entity_poly.type
_entity_poly.pdbx_seq_one_letter_code
_entity_poly.pdbx_strand_id
1 'polypeptide(L)'
;NLPPPRVELKENYPNPFFPATTIPFTISREVCARGHQPVVSLRVYNVLVQVVAIPVLANGSAERVDSLRLRCGEYRAHWDGKYLDGRREATPGVYYYQLTVDGERFTRKMIAQRKVTSQQ
;
A
#
# COMPACT_ATOMS: atom_id res chain seq x y z
N ASN A 1 -20.24 6.59 -19.98
CA ASN A 1 -19.45 5.42 -19.55
C ASN A 1 -17.97 5.74 -19.62
N LEU A 2 -17.31 5.85 -18.48
CA LEU A 2 -15.84 5.90 -18.41
C LEU A 2 -15.31 4.46 -18.43
N PRO A 3 -14.23 4.16 -19.17
CA PRO A 3 -13.59 2.85 -19.11
C PRO A 3 -13.06 2.60 -17.68
N PRO A 4 -12.96 1.33 -17.26
CA PRO A 4 -12.40 1.00 -15.95
C PRO A 4 -10.94 1.49 -15.86
N PRO A 5 -10.47 1.84 -14.65
CA PRO A 5 -9.11 2.32 -14.45
C PRO A 5 -8.09 1.21 -14.76
N ARG A 6 -6.97 1.58 -15.40
CA ARG A 6 -5.88 0.64 -15.70
C ARG A 6 -5.14 0.17 -14.45
N VAL A 7 -5.04 1.05 -13.46
CA VAL A 7 -4.47 0.77 -12.16
C VAL A 7 -5.41 1.34 -11.13
N GLU A 8 -5.71 0.54 -10.12
CA GLU A 8 -6.59 0.94 -9.03
C GLU A 8 -5.87 0.70 -7.70
N LEU A 9 -5.53 1.77 -6.99
CA LEU A 9 -5.21 1.70 -5.58
C LEU A 9 -6.52 1.77 -4.80
N LYS A 10 -6.81 0.78 -3.94
CA LYS A 10 -8.05 0.69 -3.16
C LYS A 10 -7.83 1.19 -1.73
N GLU A 11 -8.93 1.42 -1.01
CA GLU A 11 -8.87 1.76 0.42
C GLU A 11 -8.19 0.65 1.22
N ASN A 12 -7.34 1.04 2.17
CA ASN A 12 -6.71 0.11 3.08
C ASN A 12 -7.75 -0.41 4.10
N TYR A 13 -7.59 -1.66 4.55
CA TYR A 13 -8.45 -2.23 5.58
C TYR A 13 -7.65 -2.98 6.65
N PRO A 14 -7.98 -2.77 7.94
CA PRO A 14 -8.94 -1.77 8.44
C PRO A 14 -8.45 -0.32 8.21
N ASN A 15 -9.37 0.64 8.18
CA ASN A 15 -9.11 2.09 8.25
C ASN A 15 -10.25 2.74 9.07
N PRO A 16 -10.00 3.30 10.27
CA PRO A 16 -8.69 3.43 10.92
C PRO A 16 -8.00 2.10 11.22
N PHE A 17 -6.67 2.08 11.13
CA PHE A 17 -5.85 0.90 11.39
C PHE A 17 -5.07 1.04 12.70
N PHE A 18 -4.88 -0.09 13.39
CA PHE A 18 -3.85 -0.27 14.41
C PHE A 18 -3.78 -1.77 14.82
N PRO A 19 -2.59 -2.40 14.93
CA PRO A 19 -1.29 -1.87 14.50
C PRO A 19 -1.07 -1.98 12.98
N ALA A 20 -1.79 -2.87 12.32
CA ALA A 20 -1.53 -3.27 10.94
C ALA A 20 -2.69 -2.98 9.99
N THR A 21 -2.41 -2.91 8.70
CA THR A 21 -3.40 -2.74 7.64
C THR A 21 -3.01 -3.50 6.37
N THR A 22 -4.00 -3.77 5.53
CA THR A 22 -3.82 -4.32 4.19
C THR A 22 -4.18 -3.26 3.16
N ILE A 23 -3.33 -3.07 2.16
CA ILE A 23 -3.49 -2.12 1.06
C ILE A 23 -3.72 -2.91 -0.22
N PRO A 24 -4.96 -2.99 -0.73
CA PRO A 24 -5.27 -3.68 -1.96
C PRO A 24 -5.00 -2.79 -3.17
N PHE A 25 -4.50 -3.37 -4.24
CA PHE A 25 -4.41 -2.70 -5.53
C PHE A 25 -4.59 -3.68 -6.68
N THR A 26 -5.05 -3.17 -7.81
CA THR A 26 -5.29 -3.94 -9.03
C THR A 26 -4.52 -3.32 -10.20
N ILE A 27 -3.90 -4.18 -11.01
CA ILE A 27 -3.24 -3.81 -12.25
C ILE A 27 -3.98 -4.53 -13.38
N SER A 28 -4.59 -3.75 -14.28
CA SER A 28 -5.42 -4.28 -15.37
C SER A 28 -4.57 -4.94 -16.46
N ARG A 29 -5.16 -5.87 -17.22
CA ARG A 29 -4.43 -6.64 -18.25
C ARG A 29 -3.82 -5.78 -19.34
N GLU A 30 -4.40 -4.62 -19.61
CA GLU A 30 -3.92 -3.64 -20.59
C GLU A 30 -2.52 -3.12 -20.25
N VAL A 31 -2.18 -3.02 -18.95
CA VAL A 31 -0.84 -2.63 -18.51
C VAL A 31 0.18 -3.68 -18.93
N CYS A 32 -0.14 -4.98 -18.83
CA CYS A 32 0.77 -6.08 -19.18
C CYS A 32 0.71 -6.50 -20.66
N ALA A 33 0.12 -5.66 -21.52
CA ALA A 33 0.07 -5.93 -22.95
C ALA A 33 1.46 -6.26 -23.51
N ARG A 34 1.51 -7.20 -24.46
CA ARG A 34 2.76 -7.64 -25.13
C ARG A 34 3.81 -8.23 -24.16
N GLY A 35 3.36 -8.85 -23.07
CA GLY A 35 4.24 -9.52 -22.11
C GLY A 35 4.95 -8.55 -21.15
N HIS A 36 4.54 -7.28 -21.13
CA HIS A 36 5.08 -6.30 -20.19
C HIS A 36 4.81 -6.70 -18.74
N GLN A 37 5.79 -6.50 -17.87
CA GLN A 37 5.64 -6.64 -16.43
C GLN A 37 5.96 -5.27 -15.81
N PRO A 38 4.94 -4.54 -15.35
CA PRO A 38 5.15 -3.22 -14.78
C PRO A 38 6.07 -3.27 -13.56
N VAL A 39 6.83 -2.20 -13.39
CA VAL A 39 7.64 -1.96 -12.19
C VAL A 39 6.77 -1.28 -11.15
N VAL A 40 6.60 -1.93 -10.00
CA VAL A 40 5.66 -1.55 -8.95
C VAL A 40 6.39 -1.22 -7.66
N SER A 41 6.06 -0.06 -7.08
CA SER A 41 6.52 0.34 -5.75
C SER A 41 5.34 0.79 -4.91
N LEU A 42 5.32 0.45 -3.62
CA LEU A 42 4.34 0.93 -2.66
C LEU A 42 5.09 1.51 -1.46
N ARG A 43 4.83 2.77 -1.14
CA ARG A 43 5.48 3.48 -0.04
C ARG A 43 4.43 4.09 0.88
N VAL A 44 4.69 4.01 2.18
CA VAL A 44 3.91 4.69 3.22
C VAL A 44 4.67 5.94 3.66
N TYR A 45 3.96 7.05 3.75
CA TYR A 45 4.47 8.35 4.14
C TYR A 45 3.76 8.86 5.39
N ASN A 46 4.50 9.54 6.26
CA ASN A 46 3.90 10.41 7.28
C ASN A 46 3.50 11.77 6.65
N VAL A 47 2.91 12.66 7.46
CA VAL A 47 2.49 14.01 7.01
C VAL A 47 3.65 14.92 6.60
N LEU A 48 4.89 14.60 6.98
CA LEU A 48 6.10 15.31 6.56
C LEU A 48 6.65 14.77 5.23
N VAL A 49 5.90 13.90 4.54
CA VAL A 49 6.30 13.27 3.26
C VAL A 49 7.58 12.44 3.40
N GLN A 50 7.86 11.94 4.61
CA GLN A 50 8.96 11.01 4.83
C GLN A 50 8.46 9.58 4.60
N VAL A 51 9.21 8.79 3.84
CA VAL A 51 8.92 7.36 3.68
C VAL A 51 9.17 6.67 5.03
N VAL A 52 8.11 6.15 5.63
CA VAL A 52 8.18 5.44 6.91
C VAL A 52 8.16 3.93 6.74
N ALA A 53 7.53 3.40 5.69
CA ALA A 53 7.46 1.96 5.45
C ALA A 53 7.34 1.62 3.96
N ILE A 54 7.76 0.39 3.62
CA ILE A 54 7.53 -0.26 2.34
C ILE A 54 6.76 -1.56 2.65
N PRO A 55 5.45 -1.64 2.33
CA PRO A 55 4.62 -2.81 2.60
C PRO A 55 5.11 -4.06 1.85
N VAL A 56 4.78 -5.24 2.39
CA VAL A 56 5.14 -6.55 1.81
C VAL A 56 3.97 -7.17 1.08
N LEU A 57 4.20 -7.88 -0.03
CA LEU A 57 3.15 -8.63 -0.71
C LEU A 57 2.65 -9.78 0.17
N ALA A 58 1.37 -9.77 0.51
CA ALA A 58 0.72 -10.84 1.27
C ALA A 58 0.31 -12.02 0.38
N ASN A 59 0.10 -11.82 -0.92
CA ASN A 59 -0.18 -12.87 -1.89
C ASN A 59 1.09 -13.24 -2.67
N GLY A 60 1.98 -14.05 -2.09
CA GLY A 60 3.15 -14.56 -2.81
C GLY A 60 4.42 -14.63 -1.95
N SER A 61 5.48 -13.99 -2.43
CA SER A 61 6.87 -14.11 -1.96
C SER A 61 7.20 -13.41 -0.63
N ALA A 62 6.24 -12.75 0.03
CA ALA A 62 6.47 -11.89 1.20
C ALA A 62 7.52 -10.78 0.96
N GLU A 63 7.78 -10.43 -0.30
CA GLU A 63 8.73 -9.40 -0.70
C GLU A 63 8.17 -8.00 -0.47
N ARG A 64 9.06 -7.06 -0.11
CA ARG A 64 8.73 -5.63 -0.07
C ARG A 64 8.41 -5.14 -1.47
N VAL A 65 7.32 -4.38 -1.60
CA VAL A 65 6.91 -3.78 -2.87
C VAL A 65 7.79 -2.55 -3.17
N ASP A 66 9.04 -2.80 -3.57
CA ASP A 66 9.98 -1.77 -3.99
C ASP A 66 10.60 -2.19 -5.32
N SER A 67 10.25 -1.46 -6.38
CA SER A 67 10.67 -1.76 -7.76
C SER A 67 10.45 -3.22 -8.20
N LEU A 68 9.38 -3.87 -7.73
CA LEU A 68 9.05 -5.25 -8.10
C LEU A 68 8.44 -5.31 -9.50
N ARG A 69 8.83 -6.33 -10.29
CA ARG A 69 8.16 -6.66 -11.55
C ARG A 69 6.99 -7.58 -11.28
N LEU A 70 5.77 -7.07 -11.42
CA LEU A 70 4.54 -7.80 -11.13
C LEU A 70 3.80 -8.17 -12.42
N ARG A 71 3.06 -9.29 -12.38
CA ARG A 71 2.08 -9.59 -13.43
C ARG A 71 0.81 -8.77 -13.19
N CYS A 72 -0.04 -8.66 -14.18
CA CYS A 72 -1.34 -8.02 -13.98
C CYS A 72 -2.26 -8.91 -13.17
N GLY A 73 -3.10 -8.30 -12.35
CA GLY A 73 -3.93 -9.01 -11.37
C GLY A 73 -4.19 -8.17 -10.13
N GLU A 74 -4.72 -8.84 -9.12
CA GLU A 74 -5.03 -8.24 -7.82
C GLU A 74 -3.95 -8.58 -6.80
N TYR A 75 -3.57 -7.59 -6.01
CA TYR A 75 -2.54 -7.69 -4.99
C TYR A 75 -3.03 -7.16 -3.66
N ARG A 76 -2.47 -7.73 -2.60
CA ARG A 76 -2.66 -7.28 -1.23
C ARG A 76 -1.30 -7.04 -0.64
N ALA A 77 -0.98 -5.80 -0.31
CA ALA A 77 0.23 -5.48 0.42
C ALA A 77 -0.08 -5.26 1.90
N HIS A 78 0.72 -5.85 2.78
CA HIS A 78 0.57 -5.76 4.22
C HIS A 78 1.59 -4.80 4.82
N TRP A 79 1.13 -3.95 5.73
CA TRP A 79 2.00 -3.18 6.60
C TRP A 79 1.65 -3.48 8.05
N ASP A 80 2.65 -3.87 8.83
CA ASP A 80 2.55 -4.26 10.23
C ASP A 80 2.54 -3.06 11.21
N GLY A 81 2.62 -1.84 10.68
CA GLY A 81 2.69 -0.61 11.46
C GLY A 81 4.12 -0.22 11.86
N LYS A 82 5.15 -1.00 11.52
CA LYS A 82 6.55 -0.67 11.87
C LYS A 82 7.20 0.22 10.82
N TYR A 83 8.10 1.08 11.28
CA TYR A 83 8.91 1.91 10.39
C TYR A 83 10.07 1.11 9.81
N LEU A 84 10.69 1.61 8.74
CA LEU A 84 11.85 0.98 8.07
C LEU A 84 13.06 0.77 9.01
N ASP A 85 13.19 1.56 10.07
CA ASP A 85 14.26 1.40 11.05
C ASP A 85 14.03 0.25 12.04
N GLY A 86 12.85 -0.37 12.03
CA GLY A 86 12.46 -1.46 12.93
C GLY A 86 12.30 -1.06 14.40
N ARG A 87 12.49 0.21 14.75
CA ARG A 87 12.43 0.72 16.14
C ARG A 87 11.15 1.51 16.39
N ARG A 88 10.71 2.27 15.40
CA ARG A 88 9.50 3.08 15.49
C ARG A 88 8.29 2.33 14.97
N GLU A 89 7.15 2.65 15.55
CA GLU A 89 5.84 2.18 15.11
C GLU A 89 4.95 3.37 14.74
N ALA A 90 3.92 3.11 13.95
CA ALA A 90 2.90 4.09 13.61
C ALA A 90 2.24 4.64 14.88
N THR A 91 2.36 5.95 15.09
CA THR A 91 1.60 6.67 16.10
C THR A 91 0.22 7.05 15.54
N PRO A 92 -0.80 7.28 16.39
CA PRO A 92 -2.08 7.80 15.95
C PRO A 92 -1.91 9.06 15.10
N GLY A 93 -2.68 9.17 14.01
CA GLY A 93 -2.57 10.28 13.08
C GLY A 93 -2.86 9.91 11.64
N VAL A 94 -2.53 10.82 10.72
CA VAL A 94 -2.74 10.65 9.28
C VAL A 94 -1.46 10.15 8.62
N TYR A 95 -1.61 9.19 7.72
CA TYR A 95 -0.56 8.70 6.85
C TYR A 95 -1.08 8.66 5.42
N TYR A 96 -0.16 8.58 4.47
CA TYR A 96 -0.46 8.38 3.07
C TYR A 96 0.22 7.12 2.57
N TYR A 97 -0.41 6.42 1.64
CA TYR A 97 0.24 5.34 0.90
C TYR A 97 0.14 5.65 -0.59
N GLN A 98 1.26 5.44 -1.27
CA GLN A 98 1.40 5.74 -2.69
C GLN A 98 1.88 4.51 -3.44
N LEU A 99 1.06 4.06 -4.37
CA LEU A 99 1.42 3.06 -5.37
C LEU A 99 2.01 3.78 -6.58
N THR A 100 3.14 3.29 -7.07
CA THR A 100 3.74 3.69 -8.35
C THR A 100 3.76 2.48 -9.27
N VAL A 101 3.21 2.61 -10.47
CA VAL A 101 3.22 1.58 -11.52
C VAL A 101 3.82 2.22 -12.78
N ASP A 102 5.00 1.80 -13.21
CA ASP A 102 5.74 2.38 -14.35
C ASP A 102 5.87 3.91 -14.31
N GLY A 103 6.01 4.47 -13.10
CA GLY A 103 6.11 5.91 -12.87
C GLY A 103 4.77 6.65 -12.68
N GLU A 104 3.64 6.02 -12.99
CA GLU A 104 2.30 6.56 -12.70
C GLU A 104 2.00 6.42 -11.20
N ARG A 105 1.59 7.52 -10.53
CA ARG A 105 1.43 7.58 -9.07
C ARG A 105 -0.04 7.64 -8.67
N PHE A 106 -0.41 6.79 -7.72
CA PHE A 106 -1.74 6.73 -7.10
C PHE A 106 -1.56 6.87 -5.60
N THR A 107 -2.23 7.84 -4.98
CA THR A 107 -2.05 8.12 -3.54
C THR A 107 -3.39 8.08 -2.83
N ARG A 108 -3.41 7.49 -1.64
CA ARG A 108 -4.56 7.52 -0.72
C ARG A 108 -4.11 7.82 0.70
N LYS A 109 -5.08 8.24 1.51
CA LYS A 109 -4.92 8.56 2.92
C LYS A 109 -5.35 7.38 3.79
N MET A 110 -4.66 7.16 4.90
CA MET A 110 -5.10 6.25 5.97
C MET A 110 -4.99 6.91 7.33
N ILE A 111 -5.78 6.43 8.28
CA ILE A 111 -5.82 6.93 9.65
C ILE A 111 -5.29 5.83 10.57
N ALA A 112 -4.23 6.13 11.33
CA ALA A 112 -3.80 5.29 12.43
C ALA A 112 -4.57 5.69 13.69
N GLN A 113 -5.26 4.75 14.33
CA GLN A 113 -5.99 5.01 15.57
C GLN A 113 -5.97 3.79 16.48
N ARG A 114 -5.41 3.94 17.68
CA ARG A 114 -5.48 2.90 18.72
C ARG A 114 -6.94 2.77 19.18
N LYS A 115 -7.46 1.54 19.22
CA LYS A 115 -8.74 1.30 19.89
C LYS A 115 -8.55 1.61 21.37
N VAL A 116 -9.40 2.49 21.91
CA VAL A 116 -9.52 2.66 23.35
C VAL A 116 -10.30 1.44 23.83
N THR A 117 -9.64 0.51 24.50
CA THR A 117 -10.35 -0.52 25.26
C THR A 117 -10.92 0.18 26.48
N SER A 118 -12.21 0.49 26.47
CA SER A 118 -12.92 0.85 27.69
C SER A 118 -12.82 -0.36 28.62
N GLN A 119 -12.05 -0.25 29.70
CA GLN A 119 -12.25 -1.11 30.85
C GLN A 119 -13.61 -0.72 31.43
N GLN A 120 -14.60 -1.58 31.27
CA GLN A 120 -15.77 -1.68 32.13
C GLN A 120 -15.68 -3.00 32.87
#